data_AF-A0AAW5EKW7-F1
#
_entry.id   AF-A0AAW5EKW7-F1
#
_cell.length_a   1.000
_cell.length_b   1.000
_cell.length_c   1.000
_cell.angle_alpha   90.00
_cell.angle_beta   90.00
_cell.angle_gamma   90.00
#
_symmetry.space_group_name_H-M   'P 1'
#
loop_
_entity.id
_entity.type
_entity.pdbx_description
1 polymer ?
#
loop_
_entity_poly.entity_id
_entity_poly.type
_entity_poly.pdbx_seq_one_letter_code
_entity_poly.pdbx_strand_id
1 'polypeptide(L)' 'LVAFSSLNAQSLIEEAKNSGLVALPKDQKGVDEILKANGVKATEFTLDKVELGKKLYFEPRLSKSGIISCNTCHN' A
#
# COMPACT_ATOMS: atom_id res chain seq x y z
N LEU A 1 26.49 -29.59 6.30
CA LEU A 1 25.24 -28.97 5.80
C LEU A 1 24.91 -27.81 6.72
N VAL A 2 24.85 -26.61 6.14
CA VAL A 2 25.09 -25.31 6.80
C VAL A 2 23.88 -24.90 7.67
N ALA A 3 24.10 -24.75 8.98
CA ALA A 3 23.11 -24.31 9.96
C ALA A 3 23.61 -23.06 10.71
N PHE A 4 23.81 -21.94 9.99
CA PHE A 4 24.43 -20.73 10.57
C PHE A 4 23.78 -19.38 10.22
N SER A 5 22.55 -19.33 9.69
CA SER A 5 21.96 -18.07 9.22
C SER A 5 20.94 -17.40 10.16
N SER A 6 20.49 -18.07 11.23
CA SER A 6 19.33 -17.61 12.02
C SER A 6 19.65 -16.59 13.12
N LEU A 7 20.90 -16.47 13.57
CA LEU A 7 21.26 -15.61 14.71
C LEU A 7 21.41 -14.13 14.34
N ASN A 8 21.69 -13.81 13.06
CA ASN A 8 21.88 -12.43 12.58
C ASN A 8 20.58 -11.75 12.11
N ALA A 9 19.47 -12.48 11.92
CA ALA A 9 18.23 -11.89 11.44
C ALA A 9 17.47 -11.13 12.54
N GLN A 10 17.61 -11.54 13.81
CA GLN A 10 16.86 -10.95 14.91
C GLN A 10 17.31 -9.53 15.24
N SER A 11 18.62 -9.26 15.24
CA SER A 11 19.19 -7.92 15.48
C SER A 11 18.80 -6.92 14.37
N LEU A 12 18.74 -7.38 13.12
CA LEU A 12 18.32 -6.54 11.99
C LEU A 12 16.84 -6.16 12.06
N ILE A 13 15.97 -7.06 12.52
CA ILE A 13 14.55 -6.77 12.73
C ILE A 13 14.37 -5.74 13.85
N GLU A 14 15.18 -5.84 14.90
CA GLU A 14 15.14 -4.89 16.03
C GLU A 14 15.63 -3.50 15.61
N GLU A 15 16.74 -3.42 14.87
CA GLU A 15 17.24 -2.16 14.31
C GLU A 15 16.24 -1.51 13.35
N ALA A 16 15.58 -2.29 12.50
CA ALA A 16 14.53 -1.81 11.61
C ALA A 16 13.37 -1.15 12.39
N LYS A 17 12.90 -1.82 13.44
CA LYS A 17 11.83 -1.28 14.31
C LYS A 17 12.28 -0.02 15.05
N ASN A 18 13.50 -0.01 15.56
CA ASN A 18 14.09 1.16 16.23
C ASN A 18 14.26 2.34 15.26
N SER A 19 14.43 2.07 13.97
CA SER A 19 14.46 3.08 12.90
C SER A 19 13.05 3.52 12.45
N GLY A 20 11.99 3.05 13.11
CA GLY A 20 10.61 3.39 12.79
C GLY A 20 10.01 2.60 11.64
N LEU A 21 10.68 1.55 11.15
CA LEU A 21 10.08 0.65 10.15
C LEU A 21 9.00 -0.20 10.82
N VAL A 22 7.82 -0.18 10.23
CA VAL A 22 6.67 -0.97 10.67
C VAL A 22 6.26 -1.94 9.57
N ALA A 23 5.67 -3.05 9.96
CA ALA A 23 5.09 -3.97 9.00
C ALA A 23 3.90 -3.31 8.27
N LEU A 24 3.75 -3.61 6.99
CA LEU A 24 2.56 -3.19 6.24
C LEU A 24 1.30 -3.81 6.87
N PRO A 25 0.18 -3.09 6.87
CA PRO A 25 -1.09 -3.60 7.36
C PRO A 25 -1.54 -4.78 6.48
N LYS A 26 -2.28 -5.71 7.09
CA LYS A 26 -2.81 -6.90 6.39
C LYS A 26 -4.29 -6.80 6.03
N ASP A 27 -4.96 -5.79 6.55
CA ASP A 27 -6.38 -5.56 6.40
C ASP A 27 -6.66 -4.06 6.21
N GLN A 28 -7.90 -3.76 5.84
CA GLN A 28 -8.32 -2.39 5.61
C GLN A 28 -8.25 -1.53 6.87
N LYS A 29 -8.51 -2.11 8.04
CA LYS A 29 -8.47 -1.38 9.31
C LYS A 29 -7.07 -0.79 9.56
N GLY A 30 -6.02 -1.59 9.35
CA GLY A 30 -4.65 -1.10 9.47
C GLY A 30 -4.30 -0.03 8.42
N VAL A 31 -4.86 -0.12 7.21
CA VAL A 31 -4.72 0.93 6.18
C VAL A 31 -5.36 2.23 6.66
N ASP A 32 -6.58 2.17 7.21
CA ASP A 32 -7.31 3.35 7.70
C ASP A 32 -6.60 4.03 8.88
N GLU A 33 -6.00 3.24 9.77
CA GLU A 33 -5.17 3.75 10.87
C GLU A 33 -3.94 4.52 10.35
N ILE A 34 -3.25 3.98 9.33
CA ILE A 34 -2.11 4.65 8.69
C ILE A 34 -2.55 5.92 7.96
N LEU A 35 -3.65 5.88 7.21
CA LEU A 35 -4.17 7.07 6.52
C LEU A 35 -4.50 8.18 7.52
N LYS A 36 -5.15 7.84 8.63
CA LYS A 36 -5.43 8.77 9.73
C LYS A 36 -4.16 9.33 10.36
N ALA A 37 -3.17 8.49 10.64
CA ALA A 37 -1.90 8.90 11.24
C ALA A 37 -1.12 9.88 10.33
N ASN A 38 -1.26 9.73 9.00
CA ASN A 38 -0.64 10.61 8.00
C ASN A 38 -1.53 11.80 7.59
N GLY A 39 -2.67 12.03 8.26
CA GLY A 39 -3.58 13.13 7.95
C GLY A 39 -4.27 13.02 6.59
N VAL A 40 -4.32 11.82 6.00
CA VAL A 40 -4.99 11.57 4.72
C VAL A 40 -6.49 11.45 4.97
N LYS A 41 -7.27 12.37 4.38
CA LYS A 41 -8.74 12.31 4.44
C LYS A 41 -9.26 11.26 3.46
N ALA A 42 -9.49 10.05 3.96
CA ALA A 42 -10.15 8.98 3.22
C ALA A 42 -11.66 8.95 3.47
N THR A 43 -12.40 8.39 2.52
CA THR A 43 -13.81 8.02 2.74
C THR A 43 -13.91 6.57 3.20
N GLU A 44 -14.99 6.22 3.89
CA GLU A 44 -15.25 4.83 4.33
C GLU A 44 -15.06 3.82 3.19
N PHE A 45 -14.30 2.77 3.49
CA PHE A 45 -14.02 1.68 2.57
C PHE A 45 -15.29 0.86 2.30
N THR A 46 -15.50 0.53 1.02
CA THR A 46 -16.51 -0.45 0.60
C THR A 46 -15.98 -1.19 -0.61
N LEU A 47 -16.38 -2.45 -0.79
CA LEU A 47 -15.98 -3.23 -1.96
C LEU A 47 -16.43 -2.56 -3.26
N ASP A 48 -17.62 -1.96 -3.28
CA ASP A 48 -18.13 -1.24 -4.45
C ASP A 48 -17.24 -0.07 -4.87
N LYS A 49 -16.72 0.69 -3.90
CA LYS A 49 -15.75 1.77 -4.18
C LYS A 49 -14.42 1.24 -4.68
N VAL A 50 -13.95 0.10 -4.19
CA VAL A 50 -12.72 -0.53 -4.68
C VAL A 50 -12.88 -0.96 -6.12
N GLU A 51 -13.96 -1.67 -6.44
CA GLU A 51 -14.21 -2.14 -7.80
C GLU A 51 -14.46 -0.98 -8.78
N LEU A 52 -15.17 0.06 -8.34
CA LEU A 52 -15.30 1.29 -9.11
C LEU A 52 -13.94 1.98 -9.31
N GLY A 53 -13.17 2.17 -8.24
CA GLY A 53 -11.86 2.81 -8.26
C GLY A 53 -10.89 2.06 -9.19
N LYS A 54 -10.90 0.73 -9.15
CA LYS A 54 -10.14 -0.13 -10.06
C LYS A 54 -10.54 0.12 -11.51
N LYS A 55 -11.83 0.13 -11.84
CA LYS A 55 -12.28 0.45 -13.21
C LYS A 55 -11.77 1.83 -13.65
N LEU A 56 -11.91 2.84 -12.80
CA LEU A 56 -11.47 4.21 -13.10
C LEU A 56 -9.94 4.33 -13.24
N TYR A 57 -9.17 3.58 -12.46
CA TYR A 57 -7.71 3.55 -12.53
C TYR A 57 -7.19 3.14 -13.92
N PHE A 58 -7.90 2.21 -14.55
CA PHE A 58 -7.61 1.71 -15.90
C PHE A 58 -8.44 2.41 -16.99
N GLU A 59 -9.17 3.49 -16.69
CA GLU A 59 -10.07 4.14 -17.65
C GLU A 59 -9.36 5.27 -18.42
N PRO A 60 -8.92 5.05 -19.67
CA PRO A 60 -8.24 6.09 -20.44
C PRO A 60 -9.19 7.21 -20.89
N ARG A 61 -10.50 6.95 -20.94
CA ARG A 61 -11.52 7.94 -21.35
C ARG A 61 -11.66 9.09 -20.35
N LEU A 62 -11.09 8.98 -19.14
CA LEU A 62 -11.02 10.10 -18.19
C LEU A 62 -10.05 11.19 -18.66
N SER A 63 -9.04 10.84 -19.45
CA SER A 63 -8.14 11.82 -20.04
C SER A 63 -8.80 12.54 -21.21
N LYS A 64 -8.46 13.82 -21.42
CA LYS A 64 -8.94 14.61 -22.57
C LYS A 64 -8.60 13.97 -23.92
N SER A 65 -7.47 13.25 -24.01
CA SER A 65 -7.04 12.56 -25.22
C SER A 65 -7.68 11.18 -25.40
N GLY A 66 -8.32 10.63 -24.36
CA GLY A 66 -8.94 9.30 -24.38
C GLY A 66 -7.96 8.13 -24.41
N ILE A 67 -6.65 8.37 -24.20
CA ILE A 67 -5.59 7.35 -24.33
C ILE A 67 -4.71 7.20 -23.07
N ILE A 68 -4.84 8.07 -22.06
CA ILE A 68 -4.03 8.04 -20.83
C ILE A 68 -4.92 7.67 -19.64
N SER A 69 -4.49 6.72 -18.83
CA SER A 69 -5.11 6.34 -17.55
C SER A 69 -4.11 6.51 -16.40
N CYS A 70 -4.53 6.31 -15.14
CA CYS A 70 -3.60 6.26 -14.02
C CYS A 70 -2.55 5.15 -14.20
N ASN A 71 -2.99 3.98 -14.68
CA ASN A 71 -2.12 2.83 -14.93
C ASN A 71 -1.06 3.07 -16.02
N THR A 72 -1.27 4.04 -16.91
CA THR A 72 -0.29 4.35 -17.97
C THR A 72 1.05 4.80 -17.39
N CYS A 73 1.04 5.50 -16.24
CA CYS A 73 2.26 5.97 -15.56
C CYS A 73 2.62 5.16 -14.31
N HIS A 74 1.64 4.49 -13.70
CA HIS A 74 1.80 3.68 -12.48
C HIS A 74 1.44 2.21 -12.77
N ASN A 75 2.36 1.48 -13.41
CA ASN A 75 2.21 0.04 -13.73
C ASN A 75 2.83 -0.83 -12.63
#